data_AF-A0A4D9F2P2-F1
#
_entry.id   AF-A0A4D9F2P2-F1
#
_cell.length_a   1.000
_cell.length_b   1.000
_cell.length_c   1.000
_cell.angle_alpha   90.00
_cell.angle_beta   90.00
_cell.angle_gamma   90.00
#
_symmetry.space_group_name_H-M   'P 1'
#
loop_
_entity.id
_entity.type
_entity.pdbx_description
1 polymer ?
#
loop_
_entity_poly.entity_id
_entity_poly.type
_entity_poly.pdbx_seq_one_letter_code
_entity_poly.pdbx_strand_id
1 'polypeptide(L)'
;MFSFEFLASWLPGFPSLAWGSTLLDSLLQGLIGACAVSVLCSLVKIYLYIQCLNDPDRQKEKEIIRSQWSLLDHVHLFLLTLIFTVVGYRVAALVVLEFSLRAVSMLLSLNKGAHSSQLYLLCQYSLGCGISCSLSYLLEGTPHRSYNLLLSLGLAGLITCYVWRLARHICTMYELHSKERYCGVCLFLLTAWHGIPALLCNALKITFVVADLAAVALINRDFLTTSEAIRFWTPLTICYTLLVIYMQEEQRHNPSEQMVYQTVFVRMGGLLILLMTVGRWMDIMNIFISLVGEIWCLVRAGIMLDICRAQDFSQKFPEPGSSSRQPQPRPEAHGRKSSSVTKSSSGGAGAER
;
A
#
# COMPACT_ATOMS: atom_id res chain seq x y z
N MET A 1 -55.01 -8.40 -4.98
CA MET A 1 -54.72 -7.01 -5.39
C MET A 1 -53.77 -6.27 -4.42
N PHE A 2 -53.42 -6.83 -3.25
CA PHE A 2 -52.54 -6.19 -2.25
C PHE A 2 -51.04 -6.54 -2.33
N SER A 3 -50.61 -7.43 -3.23
CA SER A 3 -49.20 -7.88 -3.27
C SER A 3 -48.31 -7.10 -4.24
N PHE A 4 -48.89 -6.28 -5.12
CA PHE A 4 -48.12 -5.50 -6.11
C PHE A 4 -47.66 -4.14 -5.57
N GLU A 5 -48.39 -3.54 -4.62
CA GLU A 5 -48.01 -2.26 -4.00
C GLU A 5 -46.82 -2.39 -3.03
N PHE A 6 -46.64 -3.55 -2.39
CA PHE A 6 -45.49 -3.80 -1.51
C PHE A 6 -44.18 -4.03 -2.30
N LEU A 7 -44.30 -4.54 -3.53
CA LEU A 7 -43.17 -4.61 -4.47
C LEU A 7 -42.87 -3.24 -5.10
N ALA A 8 -43.90 -2.41 -5.32
CA ALA A 8 -43.74 -1.05 -5.82
C ALA A 8 -43.14 -0.08 -4.78
N SER A 9 -43.35 -0.30 -3.47
CA SER A 9 -42.65 0.45 -2.41
C SER A 9 -41.19 0.02 -2.21
N TRP A 10 -40.80 -1.13 -2.78
CA TRP A 10 -39.43 -1.64 -2.85
C TRP A 10 -38.67 -1.16 -4.09
N LEU A 11 -39.38 -0.67 -5.12
CA LEU A 11 -38.76 -0.08 -6.30
C LEU A 11 -38.59 1.43 -6.10
N PRO A 12 -37.36 1.99 -6.22
CA PRO A 12 -37.20 3.42 -6.31
C PRO A 12 -37.97 3.89 -7.55
N GLY A 13 -38.92 4.80 -7.37
CA GLY A 13 -39.67 5.41 -8.47
C GLY A 13 -38.71 5.88 -9.54
N PHE A 14 -38.79 5.29 -10.73
CA PHE A 14 -37.88 5.52 -11.85
C PHE A 14 -37.97 6.97 -12.35
N PRO A 15 -36.89 7.78 -12.27
CA PRO A 15 -36.68 8.91 -13.14
C PRO A 15 -35.74 8.42 -14.24
N SER A 16 -36.29 8.08 -15.41
CA SER A 16 -35.57 7.38 -16.50
C SER A 16 -34.35 8.15 -17.07
N LEU A 17 -34.12 9.40 -16.67
CA LEU A 17 -32.93 10.19 -17.02
C LEU A 17 -31.91 10.38 -15.88
N ALA A 18 -32.30 10.18 -14.62
CA ALA A 18 -31.44 10.44 -13.45
C ALA A 18 -30.55 9.25 -13.09
N TRP A 19 -30.93 8.04 -13.51
CA TRP A 19 -30.10 6.83 -13.33
C TRP A 19 -28.78 6.93 -14.11
N GLY A 20 -28.79 7.54 -15.30
CA GLY A 20 -27.59 7.66 -16.12
C GLY A 20 -26.50 8.52 -15.45
N SER A 21 -26.88 9.69 -14.92
CA SER A 21 -25.92 10.60 -14.28
C SER A 21 -25.44 10.09 -12.93
N THR A 22 -26.30 9.49 -12.11
CA THR A 22 -25.91 8.98 -10.79
C THR A 22 -25.05 7.72 -10.88
N LEU A 23 -25.37 6.79 -11.79
CA LEU A 23 -24.52 5.63 -12.03
C LEU A 23 -23.19 5.99 -12.66
N LEU A 24 -23.18 6.95 -13.59
CA LEU A 24 -21.96 7.45 -14.20
C LEU A 24 -21.07 8.13 -13.14
N ASP A 25 -21.64 8.95 -12.26
CA ASP A 25 -20.90 9.59 -11.18
C ASP A 25 -20.32 8.55 -10.19
N SER A 26 -21.09 7.51 -9.83
CA SER A 26 -20.60 6.39 -9.02
C SER A 26 -19.52 5.56 -9.71
N LEU A 27 -19.63 5.38 -11.03
CA LEU A 27 -18.63 4.67 -11.82
C LEU A 27 -17.33 5.46 -11.93
N LEU A 28 -17.43 6.76 -12.22
CA LEU A 28 -16.29 7.69 -12.27
C LEU A 28 -15.57 7.72 -10.92
N GLN A 29 -16.32 7.85 -9.83
CA GLN A 29 -15.78 7.84 -8.47
C GLN A 29 -15.10 6.51 -8.13
N GLY A 30 -15.72 5.38 -8.47
CA GLY A 30 -15.14 4.06 -8.26
C GLY A 30 -13.84 3.86 -9.05
N LEU A 31 -13.78 4.36 -10.28
CA LEU A 31 -12.60 4.31 -11.14
C LEU A 31 -11.46 5.19 -10.59
N ILE A 32 -11.77 6.39 -10.08
CA ILE A 32 -10.79 7.27 -9.41
C ILE A 32 -10.20 6.57 -8.17
N GLY A 33 -11.04 5.94 -7.35
CA GLY A 33 -10.60 5.14 -6.21
C GLY A 33 -9.68 3.99 -6.63
N ALA A 34 -10.07 3.22 -7.65
CA ALA A 34 -9.26 2.13 -8.18
C ALA A 34 -7.92 2.59 -8.77
N CYS A 35 -7.91 3.73 -9.47
CA CYS A 35 -6.69 4.37 -9.96
C CYS A 35 -5.72 4.72 -8.83
N ALA A 36 -6.21 5.26 -7.71
CA ALA A 36 -5.38 5.58 -6.56
C ALA A 36 -4.72 4.32 -5.96
N VAL A 37 -5.49 3.24 -5.81
CA VAL A 37 -4.95 1.95 -5.33
C VAL A 37 -3.93 1.37 -6.31
N SER A 38 -4.21 1.44 -7.61
CA SER A 38 -3.28 0.97 -8.64
C SER A 38 -1.96 1.76 -8.64
N VAL A 39 -2.02 3.09 -8.48
CA VAL A 39 -0.81 3.94 -8.41
C VAL A 39 0.03 3.57 -7.20
N LEU A 40 -0.58 3.46 -6.01
CA LEU A 40 0.11 3.05 -4.79
C LEU A 40 0.75 1.67 -4.98
N CYS A 41 -0.01 0.69 -5.48
CA CYS A 41 0.48 -0.66 -5.69
C CYS A 41 1.66 -0.69 -6.68
N SER A 42 1.56 -0.01 -7.83
CA SER A 42 2.64 0.02 -8.82
C SER A 42 3.90 0.72 -8.29
N LEU A 43 3.78 1.78 -7.49
CA LEU A 43 4.92 2.45 -6.86
C LEU A 43 5.61 1.56 -5.82
N VAL A 44 4.84 0.89 -4.96
CA VAL A 44 5.40 -0.06 -3.99
C VAL A 44 6.07 -1.24 -4.69
N LYS A 45 5.47 -1.74 -5.79
CA LYS A 45 6.09 -2.76 -6.65
C LYS A 45 7.43 -2.30 -7.24
N ILE A 46 7.50 -1.08 -7.80
CA ILE A 46 8.74 -0.50 -8.33
C ILE A 46 9.78 -0.40 -7.22
N TYR A 47 9.37 0.05 -6.03
CA TYR A 47 10.24 0.12 -4.87
C TYR A 47 10.83 -1.25 -4.54
N LEU A 48 9.98 -2.25 -4.27
CA LEU A 48 10.43 -3.61 -3.93
C LEU A 48 11.26 -4.25 -5.04
N TYR A 49 10.92 -4.04 -6.31
CA TYR A 49 11.67 -4.59 -7.44
C TYR A 49 13.11 -4.09 -7.48
N ILE A 50 13.33 -2.79 -7.26
CA ILE A 50 14.68 -2.21 -7.26
C ILE A 50 15.46 -2.64 -6.02
N GLN A 51 14.80 -2.76 -4.87
CA GLN A 51 15.41 -3.33 -3.67
C GLN A 51 15.90 -4.76 -3.93
N CYS A 52 15.04 -5.63 -4.48
CA CYS A 52 15.40 -7.01 -4.82
C CYS A 52 16.51 -7.12 -5.88
N LEU A 53 16.65 -6.13 -6.78
CA LEU A 53 17.74 -6.10 -7.76
C LEU A 53 19.10 -5.78 -7.14
N ASN A 54 19.12 -5.05 -6.02
CA ASN A 54 20.35 -4.70 -5.34
C ASN A 54 20.92 -5.89 -4.51
N ASP A 55 20.08 -6.88 -4.19
CA ASP A 55 20.44 -8.07 -3.41
C ASP A 55 20.57 -9.33 -4.30
N PRO A 56 21.79 -9.91 -4.47
CA PRO A 56 22.03 -11.02 -5.40
C PRO A 56 21.36 -12.34 -5.00
N ASP A 57 21.04 -12.56 -3.72
CA ASP A 57 20.42 -13.80 -3.23
C ASP A 57 18.91 -13.89 -3.51
N ARG A 58 18.27 -12.80 -3.97
CA ARG A 58 16.79 -12.67 -4.10
C ARG A 58 16.28 -12.67 -5.54
N GLN A 59 17.05 -13.22 -6.48
CA GLN A 59 16.65 -13.26 -7.91
C GLN A 59 15.39 -14.10 -8.19
N LYS A 60 15.06 -15.09 -7.35
CA LYS A 60 13.84 -15.89 -7.51
C LYS A 60 12.57 -15.08 -7.24
N GLU A 61 12.61 -14.17 -6.26
CA GLU A 61 11.49 -13.28 -5.90
C GLU A 61 11.21 -12.25 -7.03
N LYS A 62 12.26 -11.81 -7.74
CA LYS A 62 12.18 -10.92 -8.91
C LYS A 62 11.32 -11.52 -10.04
N GLU A 63 11.49 -12.80 -10.34
CA GLU A 63 10.76 -13.46 -11.44
C GLU A 63 9.28 -13.65 -11.12
N ILE A 64 8.96 -13.95 -9.86
CA ILE A 64 7.57 -14.07 -9.38
C ILE A 64 6.89 -12.71 -9.50
N ILE A 65 7.52 -11.64 -9.00
CA ILE A 65 7.00 -10.28 -9.13
C ILE A 65 6.77 -9.95 -10.61
N ARG A 66 7.75 -10.20 -11.49
CA ARG A 66 7.66 -9.88 -12.92
C ARG A 66 6.54 -10.63 -13.66
N SER A 67 6.27 -11.89 -13.30
CA SER A 67 5.22 -12.70 -13.95
C SER A 67 3.81 -12.16 -13.68
N GLN A 68 3.60 -11.53 -12.52
CA GLN A 68 2.30 -11.05 -12.04
C GLN A 68 1.84 -9.73 -12.71
N TRP A 69 2.65 -9.12 -13.59
CA TRP A 69 2.54 -7.70 -13.94
C TRP A 69 1.47 -7.28 -14.94
N SER A 70 1.21 -8.05 -15.99
CA SER A 70 0.48 -7.48 -17.15
C SER A 70 -1.02 -7.71 -17.10
N LEU A 71 -1.45 -8.97 -16.91
CA LEU A 71 -2.87 -9.32 -16.93
C LEU A 71 -3.54 -9.03 -15.59
N LEU A 72 -2.86 -9.29 -14.48
CA LEU A 72 -3.45 -9.13 -13.15
C LEU A 72 -3.72 -7.65 -12.79
N ASP A 73 -2.94 -6.71 -13.33
CA ASP A 73 -3.09 -5.29 -13.02
C ASP A 73 -4.36 -4.69 -13.65
N HIS A 74 -4.71 -5.10 -14.87
CA HIS A 74 -5.97 -4.69 -15.52
C HIS A 74 -7.18 -5.34 -14.83
N VAL A 75 -7.09 -6.63 -14.50
CA VAL A 75 -8.15 -7.34 -13.77
C VAL A 75 -8.37 -6.72 -12.39
N HIS A 76 -7.29 -6.40 -11.68
CA HIS A 76 -7.39 -5.76 -10.38
C HIS A 76 -8.03 -4.37 -10.47
N LEU A 77 -7.62 -3.53 -11.43
CA LEU A 77 -8.23 -2.22 -11.63
C LEU A 77 -9.73 -2.34 -11.96
N PHE A 78 -10.09 -3.26 -12.86
CA PHE A 78 -11.47 -3.50 -13.23
C PHE A 78 -12.32 -3.97 -12.04
N LEU A 79 -11.83 -4.95 -11.28
CA LEU A 79 -12.56 -5.47 -10.12
C LEU A 79 -12.71 -4.41 -9.02
N LEU A 80 -11.65 -3.67 -8.69
CA LEU A 80 -11.74 -2.59 -7.69
C LEU A 80 -12.69 -1.48 -8.13
N THR A 81 -12.71 -1.16 -9.42
CA THR A 81 -13.66 -0.17 -9.95
C THR A 81 -15.09 -0.62 -9.67
N LEU A 82 -15.43 -1.86 -10.00
CA LEU A 82 -16.77 -2.41 -9.76
C LEU A 82 -17.12 -2.41 -8.27
N ILE A 83 -16.18 -2.79 -7.40
CA ILE A 83 -16.37 -2.79 -5.95
C ILE A 83 -16.63 -1.36 -5.44
N PHE A 84 -15.76 -0.39 -5.76
CA PHE A 84 -15.93 0.98 -5.29
C PHE A 84 -17.14 1.71 -5.88
N THR A 85 -17.61 1.32 -7.07
CA THR A 85 -18.86 1.83 -7.62
C THR A 85 -20.08 1.42 -6.80
N VAL A 86 -20.05 0.23 -6.20
CA VAL A 86 -21.17 -0.30 -5.39
C VAL A 86 -21.04 0.06 -3.91
N VAL A 87 -19.81 0.16 -3.39
CA VAL A 87 -19.56 0.50 -1.98
C VAL A 87 -20.13 1.88 -1.64
N GLY A 88 -21.05 1.91 -0.67
CA GLY A 88 -21.62 3.16 -0.16
C GLY A 88 -20.60 4.00 0.63
N TYR A 89 -20.75 5.34 0.56
CA TYR A 89 -19.88 6.30 1.23
C TYR A 89 -19.78 6.10 2.75
N ARG A 90 -20.86 5.61 3.38
CA ARG A 90 -20.92 5.32 4.83
C ARG A 90 -19.97 4.20 5.22
N VAL A 91 -20.03 3.08 4.50
CA VAL A 91 -19.13 1.95 4.72
C VAL A 91 -17.70 2.34 4.39
N ALA A 92 -17.49 3.06 3.29
CA ALA A 92 -16.17 3.59 2.94
C ALA A 92 -15.59 4.48 4.05
N ALA A 93 -16.39 5.38 4.64
CA ALA A 93 -15.97 6.26 5.73
C ALA A 93 -15.57 5.47 6.99
N LEU A 94 -16.32 4.41 7.35
CA LEU A 94 -15.99 3.56 8.48
C LEU A 94 -14.72 2.74 8.27
N VAL A 95 -14.50 2.24 7.06
CA VAL A 95 -13.27 1.53 6.68
C VAL A 95 -12.06 2.47 6.72
N VAL A 96 -12.22 3.74 6.34
CA VAL A 96 -11.16 4.74 6.43
C VAL A 96 -10.84 5.05 7.89
N LEU A 97 -11.86 5.39 8.68
CA LEU A 97 -11.69 5.78 10.07
C LEU A 97 -11.08 4.65 10.91
N GLU A 98 -11.56 3.42 10.73
CA GLU A 98 -10.96 2.27 11.41
C GLU A 98 -9.47 2.15 11.04
N PHE A 99 -9.14 2.25 9.74
CA PHE A 99 -7.77 2.03 9.29
C PHE A 99 -6.84 3.12 9.84
N SER A 100 -7.28 4.37 9.81
CA SER A 100 -6.54 5.52 10.33
C SER A 100 -6.26 5.37 11.81
N LEU A 101 -7.26 4.99 12.60
CA LEU A 101 -7.07 4.72 14.02
C LEU A 101 -6.08 3.57 14.23
N ARG A 102 -6.16 2.50 13.41
CA ARG A 102 -5.28 1.33 13.52
C ARG A 102 -3.84 1.71 13.18
N ALA A 103 -3.65 2.51 12.14
CA ALA A 103 -2.36 3.03 11.72
C ALA A 103 -1.73 3.91 12.82
N VAL A 104 -2.51 4.80 13.43
CA VAL A 104 -2.05 5.63 14.54
C VAL A 104 -1.68 4.78 15.76
N SER A 105 -2.49 3.78 16.11
CA SER A 105 -2.20 2.86 17.22
C SER A 105 -0.91 2.06 16.99
N MET A 106 -0.71 1.53 15.78
CA MET A 106 0.54 0.85 15.40
C MET A 106 1.74 1.80 15.47
N LEU A 107 1.59 3.04 15.00
CA LEU A 107 2.67 4.03 15.03
C LEU A 107 3.03 4.47 16.45
N LEU A 108 2.04 4.58 17.34
CA LEU A 108 2.26 4.92 18.76
C LEU A 108 2.83 3.75 19.56
N SER A 109 2.43 2.51 19.25
CA SER A 109 2.90 1.30 19.94
C SER A 109 4.32 0.90 19.54
N LEU A 110 4.73 1.18 18.30
CA LEU A 110 6.07 0.88 17.80
C LEU A 110 6.94 2.13 17.76
N ASN A 111 7.78 2.27 18.78
CA ASN A 111 8.86 3.24 18.76
C ASN A 111 9.88 2.82 17.66
N LYS A 112 10.04 3.64 16.62
CA LYS A 112 11.03 3.56 15.50
C LYS A 112 10.88 2.42 14.47
N GLY A 113 10.39 2.79 13.28
CA GLY A 113 11.17 2.68 12.03
C GLY A 113 10.98 1.46 11.11
N ALA A 114 10.53 0.30 11.62
CA ALA A 114 10.70 -0.96 10.86
C ALA A 114 9.46 -1.51 10.12
N HIS A 115 8.28 -0.86 10.15
CA HIS A 115 7.05 -1.42 9.54
C HIS A 115 6.38 -0.50 8.50
N SER A 116 7.07 0.55 8.03
CA SER A 116 6.46 1.56 7.14
C SER A 116 6.02 1.00 5.78
N SER A 117 6.77 0.02 5.24
CA SER A 117 6.48 -0.66 3.98
C SER A 117 5.26 -1.57 4.04
N GLN A 118 5.05 -2.28 5.17
CA GLN A 118 3.86 -3.11 5.39
C GLN A 118 2.60 -2.26 5.43
N LEU A 119 2.65 -1.09 6.07
CA LEU A 119 1.51 -0.16 6.13
C LEU A 119 1.05 0.29 4.74
N TYR A 120 1.97 0.48 3.78
CA TYR A 120 1.62 0.83 2.40
C TYR A 120 0.87 -0.28 1.67
N LEU A 121 1.12 -1.54 2.02
CA LEU A 121 0.42 -2.68 1.44
C LEU A 121 -0.95 -2.88 2.09
N LEU A 122 -1.05 -2.69 3.42
CA LEU A 122 -2.31 -2.81 4.15
C LEU A 122 -3.27 -1.64 3.88
N CYS A 123 -2.78 -0.45 3.55
CA CYS A 123 -3.63 0.72 3.34
C CYS A 123 -4.34 0.75 1.98
N GLN A 124 -4.02 -0.17 1.05
CA GLN A 124 -4.50 -0.14 -0.33
C GLN A 124 -6.01 0.01 -0.45
N TYR A 125 -6.77 -0.87 0.19
CA TYR A 125 -8.23 -0.82 0.11
C TYR A 125 -8.80 0.43 0.80
N SER A 126 -8.27 0.76 1.98
CA SER A 126 -8.69 1.95 2.73
C SER A 126 -8.37 3.27 1.99
N LEU A 127 -7.27 3.35 1.25
CA LEU A 127 -6.93 4.49 0.40
C LEU A 127 -8.00 4.73 -0.67
N GLY A 128 -8.46 3.66 -1.35
CA GLY A 128 -9.52 3.78 -2.36
C GLY A 128 -10.85 4.25 -1.75
N CYS A 129 -11.21 3.74 -0.57
CA CYS A 129 -12.34 4.23 0.21
C CYS A 129 -12.16 5.71 0.60
N GLY A 130 -10.96 6.11 1.04
CA GLY A 130 -10.66 7.47 1.47
C GLY A 130 -10.73 8.51 0.36
N ILE A 131 -10.22 8.17 -0.82
CA ILE A 131 -10.37 8.99 -2.02
C ILE A 131 -11.84 9.11 -2.40
N SER A 132 -12.60 8.01 -2.37
CA SER A 132 -14.04 8.02 -2.66
C SER A 132 -14.84 8.90 -1.69
N CYS A 133 -14.55 8.82 -0.39
CA CYS A 133 -15.15 9.69 0.63
C CYS A 133 -14.78 11.16 0.43
N SER A 134 -13.49 11.45 0.21
CA SER A 134 -13.00 12.81 -0.02
C SER A 134 -13.66 13.45 -1.22
N LEU A 135 -13.79 12.70 -2.32
CA LEU A 135 -14.42 13.14 -3.55
C LEU A 135 -15.92 13.38 -3.36
N SER A 136 -16.60 12.49 -2.61
CA SER A 136 -18.00 12.65 -2.25
C SER A 136 -18.25 13.94 -1.46
N TYR A 137 -17.39 14.22 -0.49
CA TYR A 137 -17.48 15.42 0.35
C TYR A 137 -17.14 16.71 -0.42
N LEU A 138 -16.06 16.71 -1.20
CA LEU A 138 -15.60 17.90 -1.92
C LEU A 138 -16.53 18.32 -3.07
N LEU A 139 -17.22 17.36 -3.67
CA LEU A 139 -18.11 17.63 -4.81
C LEU A 139 -19.56 17.84 -4.40
N GLU A 140 -19.87 17.68 -3.12
CA GLU A 140 -21.21 17.92 -2.60
C GLU A 140 -21.60 19.40 -2.74
N GLY A 141 -22.71 19.67 -3.43
CA GLY A 141 -23.20 21.03 -3.68
C GLY A 141 -22.63 21.72 -4.92
N THR A 142 -21.80 21.05 -5.73
CA THR A 142 -21.28 21.64 -6.98
C THR A 142 -22.27 21.52 -8.15
N PRO A 143 -22.53 22.59 -8.92
CA PRO A 143 -23.49 22.57 -10.04
C PRO A 143 -23.01 21.72 -11.25
N HIS A 144 -21.72 21.36 -11.30
CA HIS A 144 -21.10 20.60 -12.39
C HIS A 144 -20.32 19.37 -11.88
N ARG A 145 -20.93 18.59 -10.99
CA ARG A 145 -20.34 17.41 -10.33
C ARG A 145 -19.67 16.44 -11.32
N SER A 146 -20.35 16.08 -12.40
CA SER A 146 -19.87 15.11 -13.39
C SER A 146 -18.62 15.57 -14.16
N TYR A 147 -18.51 16.86 -14.49
CA TYR A 147 -17.33 17.42 -15.15
C TYR A 147 -16.11 17.45 -14.22
N ASN A 148 -16.31 17.81 -12.94
CA ASN A 148 -15.24 17.77 -11.94
C ASN A 148 -14.76 16.33 -11.69
N LEU A 149 -15.68 15.36 -11.69
CA LEU A 149 -15.34 13.93 -11.66
C LEU A 149 -14.55 13.52 -12.89
N LEU A 150 -14.94 13.97 -14.09
CA LEU A 150 -14.23 13.66 -15.32
C LEU A 150 -12.81 14.25 -15.33
N LEU A 151 -12.65 15.48 -14.84
CA LEU A 151 -11.34 16.12 -14.67
C LEU A 151 -10.47 15.33 -13.68
N SER A 152 -11.04 14.97 -12.52
CA SER A 152 -10.37 14.18 -11.49
C SER A 152 -9.95 12.81 -12.04
N LEU A 153 -10.83 12.16 -12.80
CA LEU A 153 -10.53 10.91 -13.48
C LEU A 153 -9.44 11.07 -14.55
N GLY A 154 -9.47 12.16 -15.32
CA GLY A 154 -8.42 12.47 -16.28
C GLY A 154 -7.04 12.57 -15.61
N LEU A 155 -6.96 13.30 -14.49
CA LEU A 155 -5.73 13.43 -13.71
C LEU A 155 -5.30 12.09 -13.09
N ALA A 156 -6.23 11.36 -12.45
CA ALA A 156 -5.96 10.05 -11.87
C ALA A 156 -5.47 9.05 -12.93
N GLY A 157 -6.13 9.01 -14.08
CA GLY A 157 -5.78 8.17 -15.22
C GLY A 157 -4.44 8.52 -15.84
N LEU A 158 -4.10 9.81 -15.96
CA LEU A 158 -2.78 10.25 -16.42
C LEU A 158 -1.67 9.78 -15.48
N ILE A 159 -1.87 9.92 -14.17
CA ILE A 159 -0.91 9.45 -13.17
C ILE A 159 -0.78 7.92 -13.24
N THR A 160 -1.90 7.19 -13.30
CA THR A 160 -1.89 5.73 -13.44
C THR A 160 -1.15 5.30 -14.71
N CYS A 161 -1.43 5.94 -15.85
CA CYS A 161 -0.78 5.62 -17.12
C CYS A 161 0.74 5.89 -17.06
N TYR A 162 1.13 7.03 -16.48
CA TYR A 162 2.55 7.37 -16.30
C TYR A 162 3.26 6.35 -15.42
N VAL A 163 2.68 6.00 -14.27
CA VAL A 163 3.27 5.00 -13.35
C VAL A 163 3.31 3.61 -13.99
N TRP A 164 2.30 3.22 -14.77
CA TRP A 164 2.33 1.95 -15.52
C TRP A 164 3.39 1.93 -16.61
N ARG A 165 3.56 3.02 -17.36
CA ARG A 165 4.63 3.13 -18.36
C ARG A 165 6.00 3.06 -17.69
N LEU A 166 6.17 3.79 -16.59
CA LEU A 166 7.38 3.78 -15.79
C LEU A 166 7.67 2.37 -15.26
N ALA A 167 6.67 1.72 -14.66
CA ALA A 167 6.76 0.34 -14.20
C ALA A 167 7.25 -0.55 -15.35
N ARG A 168 6.51 -0.60 -16.47
CA ARG A 168 6.83 -1.48 -17.62
C ARG A 168 8.26 -1.26 -18.10
N HIS A 169 8.64 0.01 -18.26
CA HIS A 169 10.00 0.39 -18.66
C HIS A 169 11.06 -0.18 -17.71
N ILE A 170 10.86 -0.03 -16.40
CA ILE A 170 11.78 -0.54 -15.38
C ILE A 170 11.88 -2.07 -15.46
N CYS A 171 10.77 -2.80 -15.52
CA CYS A 171 10.84 -4.26 -15.56
C CYS A 171 11.44 -4.83 -16.85
N THR A 172 11.29 -4.15 -17.98
CA THR A 172 11.84 -4.63 -19.25
C THR A 172 13.30 -4.25 -19.44
N MET A 173 13.67 -3.01 -19.08
CA MET A 173 14.90 -2.39 -19.57
C MET A 173 15.86 -1.92 -18.47
N TYR A 174 15.47 -1.94 -17.19
CA TYR A 174 16.30 -1.39 -16.11
C TYR A 174 17.67 -2.05 -16.01
N GLU A 175 17.76 -3.38 -16.23
CA GLU A 175 19.03 -4.12 -16.10
C GLU A 175 20.04 -3.80 -17.23
N LEU A 176 19.56 -3.54 -18.46
CA LEU A 176 20.40 -3.05 -19.56
C LEU A 176 20.77 -1.57 -19.38
N HIS A 177 19.76 -0.74 -19.08
CA HIS A 177 19.92 0.71 -19.04
C HIS A 177 20.73 1.18 -17.83
N SER A 178 20.70 0.45 -16.71
CA SER A 178 21.51 0.75 -15.53
C SER A 178 23.01 0.55 -15.78
N LYS A 179 23.38 -0.43 -16.61
CA LYS A 179 24.79 -0.71 -16.95
C LYS A 179 25.37 0.34 -17.91
N GLU A 180 24.57 0.80 -18.86
CA GLU A 180 25.04 1.70 -19.93
C GLU A 180 24.65 3.19 -19.73
N ARG A 181 23.89 3.53 -18.67
CA ARG A 181 23.62 4.91 -18.19
C ARG A 181 22.99 5.88 -19.23
N TYR A 182 22.36 5.40 -20.29
CA TYR A 182 21.85 6.26 -21.37
C TYR A 182 20.39 6.73 -21.23
N CYS A 183 19.64 6.24 -20.24
CA CYS A 183 18.23 6.62 -20.06
C CYS A 183 18.05 7.56 -18.87
N GLY A 184 17.56 8.77 -19.12
CA GLY A 184 17.29 9.77 -18.07
C GLY A 184 16.28 9.30 -17.02
N VAL A 185 15.29 8.48 -17.40
CA VAL A 185 14.29 7.94 -16.46
C VAL A 185 14.93 6.93 -15.49
N CYS A 186 15.73 5.98 -16.00
CA CYS A 186 16.45 5.03 -15.15
C CYS A 186 17.51 5.72 -14.28
N LEU A 187 18.19 6.73 -14.82
CA LEU A 187 19.18 7.50 -14.07
C LEU A 187 18.54 8.31 -12.95
N PHE A 188 17.44 9.01 -13.23
CA PHE A 188 16.65 9.71 -12.23
C PHE A 188 16.18 8.75 -11.14
N LEU A 189 15.65 7.60 -11.52
CA LEU A 189 15.20 6.59 -10.57
C LEU A 189 16.35 6.07 -9.69
N LEU A 190 17.52 5.76 -10.27
CA LEU A 190 18.70 5.33 -9.51
C LEU A 190 19.10 6.36 -8.44
N THR A 191 18.99 7.66 -8.75
CA THR A 191 19.30 8.75 -7.80
C THR A 191 18.18 9.01 -6.79
N ALA A 192 16.92 8.85 -7.19
CA ALA A 192 15.75 9.26 -6.41
C ALA A 192 15.04 8.12 -5.68
N TRP A 193 15.47 6.86 -5.88
CA TRP A 193 14.76 5.69 -5.38
C TRP A 193 14.59 5.68 -3.85
N HIS A 194 15.61 6.11 -3.10
CA HIS A 194 15.56 6.26 -1.64
C HIS A 194 14.51 7.28 -1.17
N GLY A 195 14.13 8.24 -2.02
CA GLY A 195 13.12 9.24 -1.73
C GLY A 195 11.68 8.76 -1.94
N ILE A 196 11.46 7.65 -2.64
CA ILE A 196 10.11 7.16 -2.99
C ILE A 196 9.28 6.83 -1.73
N PRO A 197 9.79 6.09 -0.73
CA PRO A 197 9.02 5.81 0.48
C PRO A 197 8.66 7.06 1.28
N ALA A 198 9.55 8.06 1.31
CA ALA A 198 9.29 9.32 2.01
C ALA A 198 8.20 10.14 1.32
N LEU A 199 8.24 10.23 -0.01
CA LEU A 199 7.20 10.87 -0.81
C LEU A 199 5.85 10.16 -0.64
N LEU A 200 5.85 8.83 -0.69
CA LEU A 200 4.64 8.02 -0.49
C LEU A 200 4.06 8.18 0.92
N CYS A 201 4.91 8.21 1.94
CA CYS A 201 4.51 8.49 3.32
C CYS A 201 3.79 9.83 3.43
N ASN A 202 4.39 10.89 2.86
CA ASN A 202 3.83 12.24 2.93
C ASN A 202 2.51 12.35 2.16
N ALA A 203 2.44 11.75 0.97
CA ALA A 203 1.22 11.72 0.17
C ALA A 203 0.09 10.97 0.88
N LEU A 204 0.39 9.80 1.48
CA LEU A 204 -0.59 9.03 2.24
C LEU A 204 -1.05 9.76 3.49
N LYS A 205 -0.14 10.41 4.24
CA LYS A 205 -0.51 11.25 5.40
C LYS A 205 -1.51 12.33 5.02
N ILE A 206 -1.23 13.09 3.97
CA ILE A 206 -2.12 14.14 3.49
C ILE A 206 -3.47 13.54 3.05
N THR A 207 -3.43 12.44 2.31
CA THR A 207 -4.64 11.78 1.80
C THR A 207 -5.52 11.27 2.94
N PHE A 208 -4.94 10.61 3.94
CA PHE A 208 -5.69 10.10 5.09
C PHE A 208 -6.22 11.23 5.98
N VAL A 209 -5.48 12.33 6.16
CA VAL A 209 -6.00 13.52 6.88
C VAL A 209 -7.24 14.09 6.18
N VAL A 210 -7.20 14.25 4.86
CA VAL A 210 -8.37 14.74 4.10
C VAL A 210 -9.51 13.73 4.14
N ALA A 211 -9.20 12.44 4.01
CA ALA A 211 -10.19 11.37 4.04
C ALA A 211 -10.86 11.23 5.42
N ASP A 212 -10.12 11.38 6.52
CA ASP A 212 -10.65 11.34 7.89
C ASP A 212 -11.59 12.52 8.14
N LEU A 213 -11.19 13.73 7.72
CA LEU A 213 -12.04 14.92 7.79
C LEU A 213 -13.34 14.73 6.99
N ALA A 214 -13.23 14.20 5.77
CA ALA A 214 -14.39 13.89 4.94
C ALA A 214 -15.26 12.79 5.55
N ALA A 215 -14.65 11.71 6.07
CA ALA A 215 -15.35 10.60 6.69
C ALA A 215 -16.15 11.05 7.92
N VAL A 216 -15.52 11.83 8.82
CA VAL A 216 -16.19 12.40 9.99
C VAL A 216 -17.31 13.34 9.57
N ALA A 217 -17.10 14.20 8.56
CA ALA A 217 -18.12 15.11 8.09
C ALA A 217 -19.34 14.38 7.47
N LEU A 218 -19.10 13.34 6.66
CA LEU A 218 -20.15 12.52 6.05
C LEU A 218 -20.93 11.75 7.12
N ILE A 219 -20.24 11.11 8.07
CA ILE A 219 -20.88 10.40 9.18
C ILE A 219 -21.69 11.35 10.05
N ASN A 220 -21.14 12.52 10.40
CA ASN A 220 -21.83 13.50 11.24
C ASN A 220 -23.08 14.06 10.58
N ARG A 221 -23.10 14.18 9.24
CA ARG A 221 -24.29 14.63 8.50
C ARG A 221 -25.41 13.62 8.42
N ASP A 222 -25.09 12.33 8.45
CA ASP A 222 -26.11 11.27 8.45
C ASP A 222 -26.92 11.21 9.77
N PHE A 223 -26.45 11.84 10.85
CA PHE A 223 -27.16 11.89 12.13
C PHE A 223 -27.70 13.31 12.41
N LEU A 224 -29.01 13.50 12.23
CA LEU A 224 -29.70 14.78 12.40
C LEU A 224 -29.78 15.27 13.87
N THR A 225 -29.46 14.43 14.87
CA THR A 225 -29.52 14.77 16.30
C THR A 225 -28.25 14.35 17.06
N THR A 226 -27.80 15.19 17.98
CA THR A 226 -26.60 14.95 18.82
C THR A 226 -26.69 13.70 19.70
N SER A 227 -27.91 13.28 20.05
CA SER A 227 -28.17 12.05 20.80
C SER A 227 -27.96 10.77 19.98
N GLU A 228 -28.33 10.78 18.70
CA GLU A 228 -28.11 9.66 17.78
C GLU A 228 -26.62 9.54 17.40
N ALA A 229 -25.93 10.68 17.27
CA ALA A 229 -24.48 10.71 17.07
C ALA A 229 -23.72 10.06 18.25
N ILE A 230 -24.05 10.42 19.51
CA ILE A 230 -23.41 9.80 20.69
C ILE A 230 -23.71 8.29 20.75
N ARG A 231 -24.94 7.87 20.41
CA ARG A 231 -25.31 6.46 20.32
C ARG A 231 -24.52 5.67 19.29
N PHE A 232 -23.96 6.31 18.26
CA PHE A 232 -23.09 5.67 17.28
C PHE A 232 -21.61 5.70 17.70
N TRP A 233 -21.12 6.85 18.18
CA TRP A 233 -19.72 7.04 18.53
C TRP A 233 -19.31 6.24 19.78
N THR A 234 -20.20 6.06 20.76
CA THR A 234 -19.87 5.30 21.97
C THR A 234 -19.63 3.81 21.69
N PRO A 235 -20.50 3.07 20.97
CA PRO A 235 -20.22 1.70 20.57
C PRO A 235 -19.00 1.59 19.64
N LEU A 236 -18.84 2.52 18.69
CA LEU A 236 -17.69 2.56 17.77
C LEU A 236 -16.37 2.68 18.54
N THR A 237 -16.30 3.62 19.49
CA THR A 237 -15.10 3.81 20.32
C THR A 237 -14.85 2.62 21.23
N ILE A 238 -15.87 2.01 21.82
CA ILE A 238 -15.73 0.81 22.66
C ILE A 238 -15.26 -0.39 21.83
N CYS A 239 -15.92 -0.70 20.71
CA CYS A 239 -15.51 -1.78 19.81
C CYS A 239 -14.08 -1.57 19.33
N TYR A 240 -13.73 -0.34 18.96
CA TYR A 240 -12.40 -0.02 18.49
C TYR A 240 -11.33 -0.15 19.60
N THR A 241 -11.64 0.30 20.81
CA THR A 241 -10.74 0.16 21.97
C THR A 241 -10.50 -1.32 22.30
N LEU A 242 -11.55 -2.14 22.28
CA LEU A 242 -11.44 -3.59 22.46
C LEU A 242 -10.64 -4.27 21.35
N LEU A 243 -10.84 -3.85 20.10
CA LEU A 243 -10.09 -4.39 18.95
C LEU A 243 -8.60 -4.03 19.03
N VAL A 244 -8.26 -2.81 19.43
CA VAL A 244 -6.87 -2.41 19.64
C VAL A 244 -6.23 -3.21 20.76
N ILE A 245 -6.91 -3.36 21.91
CA ILE A 245 -6.42 -4.15 23.03
C ILE A 245 -6.23 -5.61 22.61
N TYR A 246 -7.22 -6.19 21.94
CA TYR A 246 -7.15 -7.56 21.41
C TYR A 246 -5.97 -7.73 20.45
N MET A 247 -5.78 -6.79 19.52
CA MET A 247 -4.66 -6.82 18.57
C MET A 247 -3.30 -6.64 19.24
N GLN A 248 -3.20 -5.80 20.27
CA GLN A 248 -1.97 -5.65 21.05
C GLN A 248 -1.64 -6.92 21.84
N GLU A 249 -2.66 -7.58 22.40
CA GLU A 249 -2.52 -8.84 23.13
C GLU A 249 -2.12 -9.99 22.19
N GLU A 250 -2.76 -10.08 21.01
CA GLU A 250 -2.44 -11.11 20.00
C GLU A 250 -0.99 -10.96 19.49
N GLN A 251 -0.55 -9.71 19.26
CA GLN A 251 0.84 -9.39 18.90
C GLN A 251 1.85 -9.78 19.98
N ARG A 252 1.46 -9.77 21.26
CA ARG A 252 2.32 -10.23 22.37
C ARG A 252 2.43 -11.74 22.44
N HIS A 253 1.40 -12.47 22.02
CA HIS A 253 1.34 -13.91 22.19
C HIS A 253 1.86 -14.73 21.01
N ASN A 254 1.64 -14.35 19.74
CA ASN A 254 2.15 -15.13 18.60
C ASN A 254 2.35 -14.31 17.30
N PRO A 255 3.58 -14.20 16.76
CA PRO A 255 3.83 -13.59 15.44
C PRO A 255 3.66 -14.63 14.31
N SER A 256 2.43 -15.05 14.00
CA SER A 256 2.17 -16.02 12.92
C SER A 256 1.63 -15.38 11.63
N GLU A 257 1.93 -15.98 10.48
CA GLU A 257 1.61 -15.46 9.13
C GLU A 257 0.10 -15.38 8.84
N GLN A 258 -0.73 -16.17 9.54
CA GLN A 258 -2.20 -16.16 9.42
C GLN A 258 -2.85 -14.92 10.06
N MET A 259 -2.10 -14.12 10.83
CA MET A 259 -2.64 -13.01 11.59
C MET A 259 -3.26 -11.90 10.72
N VAL A 260 -2.77 -11.69 9.48
CA VAL A 260 -3.29 -10.59 8.63
C VAL A 260 -4.72 -10.85 8.15
N TYR A 261 -5.03 -12.08 7.73
CA TYR A 261 -6.39 -12.44 7.31
C TYR A 261 -7.35 -12.50 8.51
N GLN A 262 -6.90 -13.06 9.63
CA GLN A 262 -7.68 -13.09 10.88
C GLN A 262 -7.99 -11.67 11.37
N THR A 263 -7.02 -10.76 11.32
CA THR A 263 -7.21 -9.35 11.69
C THR A 263 -8.30 -8.69 10.85
N VAL A 264 -8.29 -8.91 9.54
CA VAL A 264 -9.26 -8.30 8.61
C VAL A 264 -10.66 -8.83 8.87
N PHE A 265 -10.80 -10.13 9.13
CA PHE A 265 -12.08 -10.73 9.51
C PHE A 265 -12.62 -10.20 10.83
N VAL A 266 -11.78 -10.12 11.87
CA VAL A 266 -12.17 -9.59 13.19
C VAL A 266 -12.59 -8.12 13.08
N ARG A 267 -11.82 -7.33 12.32
CA ARG A 267 -12.11 -5.92 12.02
C ARG A 267 -13.45 -5.75 11.30
N MET A 268 -13.62 -6.40 10.16
CA MET A 268 -14.84 -6.29 9.35
C MET A 268 -16.05 -6.87 10.10
N GLY A 269 -15.84 -7.90 10.94
CA GLY A 269 -16.84 -8.41 11.87
C GLY A 269 -17.25 -7.37 12.93
N GLY A 270 -16.31 -6.62 13.49
CA GLY A 270 -16.61 -5.50 14.39
C GLY A 270 -17.43 -4.40 13.70
N LEU A 271 -17.06 -4.02 12.48
CA LEU A 271 -17.84 -3.05 11.67
C LEU A 271 -19.22 -3.59 11.31
N LEU A 272 -19.36 -4.89 11.03
CA LEU A 272 -20.64 -5.55 10.77
C LEU A 272 -21.54 -5.49 12.00
N ILE A 273 -21.05 -5.78 13.21
CA ILE A 273 -21.83 -5.69 14.45
C ILE A 273 -22.27 -4.24 14.71
N LEU A 274 -21.39 -3.26 14.48
CA LEU A 274 -21.73 -1.84 14.57
C LEU A 274 -22.81 -1.42 13.57
N LEU A 275 -22.74 -1.91 12.33
CA LEU A 275 -23.76 -1.64 11.31
C LEU A 275 -25.05 -2.43 11.54
N MET A 276 -25.01 -3.59 12.19
CA MET A 276 -26.22 -4.30 12.62
C MET A 276 -26.93 -3.58 13.77
N THR A 277 -26.19 -2.91 14.64
CA THR A 277 -26.76 -2.21 15.81
C THR A 277 -27.28 -0.82 15.46
N VAL A 278 -26.68 -0.12 14.49
CA VAL A 278 -27.01 1.29 14.19
C VAL A 278 -27.26 1.56 12.69
N GLY A 279 -26.98 0.61 11.80
CA GLY A 279 -27.00 0.79 10.35
C GLY A 279 -28.29 0.38 9.65
N ARG A 280 -28.36 0.70 8.36
CA ARG A 280 -29.44 0.27 7.45
C ARG A 280 -29.06 -1.08 6.85
N TRP A 281 -30.06 -1.88 6.46
CA TRP A 281 -29.84 -3.19 5.80
C TRP A 281 -28.95 -3.11 4.55
N MET A 282 -28.97 -1.99 3.80
CA MET A 282 -28.08 -1.79 2.65
C MET A 282 -26.61 -1.66 3.05
N ASP A 283 -26.31 -1.12 4.24
CA ASP A 283 -24.93 -1.02 4.73
C ASP A 283 -24.34 -2.40 5.05
N ILE A 284 -25.18 -3.35 5.44
CA ILE A 284 -24.79 -4.76 5.67
C ILE A 284 -24.31 -5.42 4.37
N MET A 285 -25.02 -5.21 3.25
CA MET A 285 -24.56 -5.72 1.96
C MET A 285 -23.25 -5.05 1.52
N ASN A 286 -23.13 -3.73 1.76
CA ASN A 286 -21.93 -2.96 1.44
C ASN A 286 -20.71 -3.39 2.25
N ILE A 287 -20.85 -3.82 3.51
CA ILE A 287 -19.72 -4.35 4.30
C ILE A 287 -19.22 -5.69 3.77
N PHE A 288 -20.11 -6.57 3.28
CA PHE A 288 -19.68 -7.82 2.63
C PHE A 288 -18.93 -7.56 1.32
N ILE A 289 -19.43 -6.65 0.49
CA ILE A 289 -18.75 -6.22 -0.74
C ILE A 289 -17.38 -5.61 -0.40
N SER A 290 -17.34 -4.81 0.68
CA SER A 290 -16.11 -4.20 1.16
C SER A 290 -15.10 -5.22 1.68
N LEU A 291 -15.55 -6.26 2.38
CA LEU A 291 -14.72 -7.36 2.83
C LEU A 291 -14.10 -8.12 1.64
N VAL A 292 -14.88 -8.40 0.60
CA VAL A 292 -14.37 -9.03 -0.63
C VAL A 292 -13.30 -8.15 -1.29
N GLY A 293 -13.50 -6.84 -1.33
CA GLY A 293 -12.51 -5.88 -1.85
C GLY A 293 -11.21 -5.86 -1.04
N GLU A 294 -11.30 -5.85 0.28
CA GLU A 294 -10.12 -5.88 1.14
C GLU A 294 -9.35 -7.20 1.01
N ILE A 295 -10.05 -8.34 1.01
CA ILE A 295 -9.43 -9.66 0.80
C ILE A 295 -8.75 -9.72 -0.57
N TRP A 296 -9.37 -9.20 -1.62
CA TRP A 296 -8.77 -9.18 -2.96
C TRP A 296 -7.48 -8.34 -3.00
N CYS A 297 -7.48 -7.17 -2.36
CA CYS A 297 -6.26 -6.35 -2.22
C CYS A 297 -5.17 -7.10 -1.45
N LEU A 298 -5.53 -7.79 -0.37
CA LEU A 298 -4.59 -8.55 0.45
C LEU A 298 -4.01 -9.76 -0.27
N VAL A 299 -4.82 -10.55 -0.98
CA VAL A 299 -4.36 -11.69 -1.77
C VAL A 299 -3.35 -11.22 -2.82
N ARG A 300 -3.60 -10.09 -3.47
CA ARG A 300 -2.67 -9.51 -4.45
C ARG A 300 -1.40 -8.96 -3.81
N ALA A 301 -1.52 -8.33 -2.63
CA ALA A 301 -0.40 -7.80 -1.88
C ALA A 301 0.38 -8.89 -1.11
N GLY A 302 -0.16 -10.10 -0.96
CA GLY A 302 0.40 -11.17 -0.13
C GLY A 302 1.86 -11.48 -0.46
N ILE A 303 2.16 -11.69 -1.73
CA ILE A 303 3.54 -11.96 -2.20
C ILE A 303 4.49 -10.81 -1.83
N MET A 304 4.04 -9.55 -1.93
CA MET A 304 4.85 -8.38 -1.58
C MET A 304 4.99 -8.20 -0.07
N LEU A 305 3.95 -8.56 0.68
CA LEU A 305 3.96 -8.56 2.14
C LEU A 305 4.91 -9.61 2.68
N ASP A 306 4.96 -10.80 2.08
CA ASP A 306 5.86 -11.87 2.50
C ASP A 306 7.32 -11.48 2.27
N ILE A 307 7.62 -10.87 1.12
CA ILE A 307 8.96 -10.30 0.83
C ILE A 307 9.31 -9.20 1.85
N CYS A 308 8.38 -8.30 2.15
CA CYS A 308 8.59 -7.24 3.14
C CYS A 308 8.83 -7.80 4.55
N ARG A 309 8.09 -8.83 4.96
CA ARG A 309 8.33 -9.50 6.25
C ARG A 309 9.71 -10.14 6.28
N ALA A 310 10.09 -10.87 5.23
CA ALA A 310 11.41 -11.47 5.12
C ALA A 310 12.53 -10.42 5.20
N GLN A 311 12.30 -9.21 4.68
CA GLN A 311 13.22 -8.08 4.80
C GLN A 311 13.30 -7.54 6.24
N ASP A 312 12.15 -7.33 6.90
CA ASP A 312 12.10 -6.82 8.28
C ASP A 312 12.78 -7.77 9.27
N PHE A 313 12.68 -9.08 9.06
CA PHE A 313 13.40 -10.09 9.84
C PHE A 313 14.91 -10.03 9.60
N SER A 314 15.35 -9.90 8.34
CA SER A 314 16.76 -9.81 7.98
C SER A 314 17.43 -8.51 8.45
N GLN A 315 16.67 -7.42 8.60
CA GLN A 315 17.17 -6.15 9.12
C GLN A 315 17.22 -6.10 10.66
N LYS A 316 16.31 -6.81 11.36
CA LYS A 316 16.31 -6.91 12.84
C LYS A 316 17.40 -7.84 13.37
N PHE A 317 17.79 -8.85 12.60
CA PHE A 317 18.97 -9.67 12.86
C PHE A 317 20.01 -9.44 11.77
N PRO A 318 20.80 -8.36 11.82
CA PRO A 318 22.04 -8.37 11.05
C PRO A 318 22.86 -9.55 11.58
N GLU A 319 23.09 -10.55 10.74
CA GLU A 319 24.06 -11.58 11.06
C GLU A 319 25.37 -10.90 11.47
N PRO A 320 25.94 -11.20 12.65
CA PRO A 320 27.28 -10.77 12.99
C PRO A 320 28.26 -11.62 12.17
N GLY A 321 28.40 -11.34 10.87
CA GLY A 321 29.24 -12.18 10.01
C GLY A 321 29.45 -11.79 8.55
N SER A 322 28.79 -10.78 7.99
CA SER A 322 28.93 -10.48 6.56
C SER A 322 28.84 -9.00 6.21
N SER A 323 29.76 -8.20 6.78
CA SER A 323 30.15 -6.94 6.13
C SER A 323 31.67 -6.83 6.05
N SER A 324 32.13 -6.56 4.84
CA SER A 324 33.49 -6.19 4.43
C SER A 324 34.51 -7.32 4.21
N ARG A 325 34.36 -8.06 3.08
CA ARG A 325 35.55 -8.32 2.24
C ARG A 325 36.01 -6.99 1.67
N GLN A 326 36.83 -6.31 2.45
CA GLN A 326 37.69 -5.23 2.00
C GLN A 326 38.52 -5.74 0.79
N PRO A 327 38.63 -5.00 -0.32
CA PRO A 327 39.61 -5.31 -1.34
C PRO A 327 40.99 -5.16 -0.69
N GLN A 328 41.62 -6.28 -0.39
CA GLN A 328 43.00 -6.32 0.06
C GLN A 328 43.87 -5.70 -1.06
N PRO A 329 44.71 -4.70 -0.79
CA PRO A 329 45.67 -4.24 -1.77
C PRO A 329 46.61 -5.40 -2.08
N ARG A 330 46.62 -5.81 -3.34
CA ARG A 330 47.53 -6.78 -3.93
C ARG A 330 48.98 -6.37 -3.60
N PRO A 331 49.84 -7.24 -3.05
CA PRO A 331 51.26 -6.90 -2.95
C PRO A 331 51.84 -6.81 -4.35
N GLU A 332 52.33 -5.63 -4.72
CA GLU A 332 53.07 -5.41 -5.96
C GLU A 332 54.36 -6.24 -5.92
N ALA A 333 54.38 -7.33 -6.70
CA ALA A 333 55.60 -7.98 -7.10
C ALA A 333 56.32 -7.08 -8.14
N HIS A 334 57.15 -6.15 -7.66
CA HIS A 334 58.09 -5.44 -8.53
C HIS A 334 59.36 -6.28 -8.70
N GLY A 335 59.54 -6.77 -9.92
CA GLY A 335 60.70 -7.53 -10.33
C GLY A 335 61.98 -6.69 -10.39
N ARG A 336 63.04 -7.27 -9.82
CA ARG A 336 64.37 -7.45 -10.42
C ARG A 336 64.86 -6.34 -11.37
N LYS A 337 65.81 -5.53 -10.89
CA LYS A 337 66.92 -5.02 -11.71
C LYS A 337 68.25 -5.22 -11.01
N SER A 338 69.22 -5.57 -11.84
CA SER A 338 70.56 -6.10 -11.59
C SER A 338 71.58 -5.00 -11.24
N SER A 339 72.82 -5.44 -10.98
CA SER A 339 74.10 -4.70 -10.79
C SER A 339 74.23 -3.88 -9.49
N SER A 340 75.31 -3.96 -8.68
CA SER A 340 76.74 -4.31 -8.88
C SER A 340 77.39 -4.61 -7.50
N VAL A 341 78.17 -5.69 -7.30
CA VAL A 341 79.67 -5.71 -7.20
C VAL A 341 80.20 -4.75 -6.09
N THR A 342 80.87 -5.10 -4.98
CA THR A 342 81.97 -6.07 -4.69
C THR A 342 82.24 -6.15 -3.17
N LYS A 343 82.78 -7.30 -2.66
CA LYS A 343 83.84 -7.53 -1.62
C LYS A 343 83.86 -6.67 -0.32
N SER A 344 84.13 -7.18 0.89
CA SER A 344 85.02 -8.28 1.34
C SER A 344 84.88 -8.57 2.86
N SER A 345 85.37 -9.76 3.24
CA SER A 345 85.99 -10.16 4.54
C SER A 345 85.09 -10.24 5.78
N SER A 346 85.16 -11.25 6.66
CA SER A 346 86.27 -12.14 7.02
C SER A 346 85.74 -13.47 7.60
N GLY A 347 86.40 -14.56 7.22
CA GLY A 347 86.15 -15.92 7.73
C GLY A 347 86.95 -16.21 9.01
N GLY A 348 86.40 -17.12 9.82
CA GLY A 348 87.02 -17.66 11.01
C GLY A 348 87.91 -18.88 10.74
N ALA A 349 88.99 -18.93 11.52
CA ALA A 349 89.58 -20.04 12.27
C ALA A 349 89.82 -21.44 11.64
N GLY A 350 91.07 -21.92 11.83
CA GLY A 350 91.49 -23.34 11.76
C GLY A 350 92.69 -23.54 10.85
N ALA A 351 93.94 -23.29 11.25
CA ALA A 351 94.80 -24.12 12.11
C ALA A 351 95.12 -25.51 11.52
N GLU A 352 96.15 -25.57 10.66
CA GLU A 352 97.03 -26.73 10.51
C GLU A 352 98.48 -26.25 10.31
N ARG A 353 99.34 -26.73 11.24
CA ARG A 353 100.81 -26.75 11.29
C ARG A 353 101.58 -25.47 11.63
#